data_AF-A0A348WDL1-F1
#
_entry.id   AF-A0A348WDL1-F1
#
_cell.length_a   1.000
_cell.length_b   1.000
_cell.length_c   1.000
_cell.angle_alpha   90.00
_cell.angle_beta   90.00
_cell.angle_gamma   90.00
#
_symmetry.space_group_name_H-M   'P 1'
#
loop_
_entity.id
_entity.type
_entity.pdbx_description
1 polymer ?
#
loop_
_entity_poly.entity_id
_entity_poly.type
_entity_poly.pdbx_seq_one_letter_code
_entity_poly.pdbx_strand_id
1 'polypeptide(L)'
;GTPAHHGVKVDIVTGTLGKALGGAIGGYIAGPQAVIDLLRQRARPYLFSNSLPSSIVMAGMRALELVEQGDDLRAQLFENTAYWRAGLEKLGFDLLPGEHPIVPVMLGEAQLAQDMAAKLFEEGVYVSGFFFPVVPRGQARIRTQMNAALTRE
;
A
#
# COMPACT_ATOMS: atom_id res chain seq x y z
N GLY A 1 2.25 -5.50 10.38
CA GLY A 1 3.03 -5.44 9.13
C GLY A 1 3.48 -6.84 8.73
N THR A 2 4.13 -7.02 7.57
CA THR A 2 4.46 -8.35 7.00
C THR A 2 5.13 -9.32 7.97
N PRO A 3 6.14 -8.93 8.79
CA PRO A 3 6.75 -9.87 9.74
C PRO A 3 5.76 -10.37 10.80
N ALA A 4 4.94 -9.47 11.35
CA ALA A 4 3.90 -9.82 12.32
C ALA A 4 2.83 -10.74 11.71
N HIS A 5 2.43 -10.48 10.46
CA HIS A 5 1.46 -11.31 9.72
C HIS A 5 1.96 -12.75 9.56
N HIS A 6 3.24 -12.94 9.28
CA HIS A 6 3.84 -14.27 9.12
C HIS A 6 4.46 -14.84 10.41
N GLY A 7 4.34 -14.15 11.55
CA GLY A 7 4.92 -14.60 12.82
C GLY A 7 6.45 -14.70 12.83
N VAL A 8 7.13 -13.95 11.96
CA VAL A 8 8.60 -14.00 11.82
C VAL A 8 9.27 -12.80 12.47
N LYS A 9 10.48 -13.03 12.99
CA LYS A 9 11.39 -11.95 13.42
C LYS A 9 12.31 -11.57 12.28
N VAL A 10 12.60 -10.27 12.16
CA VAL A 10 13.50 -9.72 11.15
C VAL A 10 14.47 -8.74 11.81
N ASP A 11 15.68 -8.61 11.28
CA ASP A 11 16.70 -7.72 11.85
C ASP A 11 16.41 -6.24 11.55
N ILE A 12 15.90 -5.96 10.35
CA ILE A 12 15.66 -4.60 9.87
C ILE A 12 14.27 -4.52 9.24
N VAL A 13 13.50 -3.52 9.64
CA VAL A 13 12.22 -3.15 9.03
C VAL A 13 12.36 -1.78 8.39
N THR A 14 12.02 -1.68 7.12
CA THR A 14 11.84 -0.40 6.45
C THR A 14 10.36 -0.15 6.22
N GLY A 15 9.95 1.11 6.29
CA GLY A 15 8.55 1.47 6.12
C GLY A 15 8.38 2.91 5.63
N THR A 16 7.16 3.23 5.24
CA THR A 16 6.76 4.56 4.76
C THR A 16 5.68 5.14 5.66
N LEU A 17 5.78 6.44 5.90
CA LEU A 17 4.74 7.23 6.58
C LEU A 17 3.64 7.67 5.60
N GLY A 18 3.83 7.50 4.29
CA GLY A 18 2.93 8.00 3.24
C GLY A 18 1.90 7.03 2.71
N LYS A 19 1.62 5.94 3.42
CA LYS A 19 0.57 4.98 3.05
C LYS A 19 -0.46 4.89 4.18
N ALA A 20 -0.55 3.73 4.84
CA ALA A 20 -1.48 3.47 5.93
C ALA A 20 -1.36 4.45 7.12
N LEU A 21 -0.21 5.11 7.27
CA LEU A 21 0.07 6.07 8.35
C LEU A 21 -0.37 7.51 8.02
N GLY A 22 -1.48 7.67 7.31
CA GLY A 22 -2.11 8.97 7.07
C GLY A 22 -1.59 9.74 5.85
N GLY A 23 -0.90 9.09 4.92
CA GLY A 23 -0.56 9.68 3.61
C GLY A 23 0.41 10.87 3.66
N ALA A 24 1.12 11.08 4.78
CA ALA A 24 2.13 12.11 4.91
C ALA A 24 3.39 11.78 4.08
N ILE A 25 4.49 12.50 4.30
CA ILE A 25 5.77 12.20 3.66
C ILE A 25 6.76 11.58 4.66
N GLY A 26 7.64 10.73 4.15
CA GLY A 26 8.73 10.16 4.93
C GLY A 26 8.78 8.63 4.94
N GLY A 27 9.86 8.13 5.52
CA GLY A 27 10.10 6.72 5.72
C GLY A 27 11.01 6.51 6.93
N TYR A 28 11.08 5.26 7.36
CA TYR A 28 11.88 4.89 8.53
C TYR A 28 12.63 3.57 8.26
N ILE A 29 13.68 3.39 9.04
CA ILE A 29 14.42 2.14 9.19
C ILE A 29 14.44 1.85 10.69
N ALA A 30 13.94 0.69 11.09
CA ALA A 30 13.98 0.20 12.47
C ALA A 30 14.84 -1.06 12.51
N GLY A 31 15.70 -1.18 13.52
CA GLY A 31 16.64 -2.30 13.67
C GLY A 31 17.60 -2.04 14.83
N PRO A 32 18.67 -2.84 14.98
CA PRO A 32 19.66 -2.68 16.04
C PRO A 32 20.29 -1.28 16.05
N GLN A 33 20.53 -0.73 17.24
CA GLN A 33 21.06 0.63 17.41
C GLN A 33 22.36 0.86 16.61
N ALA A 34 23.28 -0.12 16.64
CA ALA A 34 24.55 -0.05 15.90
C ALA A 34 24.35 0.11 14.38
N VAL A 35 23.30 -0.49 13.82
CA VAL A 35 22.94 -0.34 12.40
C VAL A 35 22.41 1.06 12.14
N ILE A 36 21.52 1.56 13.00
CA ILE A 36 20.96 2.90 12.88
C ILE A 36 22.05 3.98 12.99
N ASP A 37 22.98 3.84 13.93
CA ASP A 37 24.10 4.76 14.11
C ASP A 37 25.02 4.78 12.89
N LEU A 38 25.34 3.62 12.32
CA LEU A 38 26.10 3.52 11.08
C LEU A 38 25.38 4.21 9.91
N LEU A 39 24.07 3.96 9.75
CA LEU A 39 23.28 4.57 8.67
C LEU A 39 23.24 6.09 8.81
N ARG A 40 23.10 6.64 10.02
CA ARG A 40 23.14 8.08 10.27
C ARG A 40 24.47 8.72 9.85
N GLN A 41 25.57 7.96 9.89
CA GLN A 41 26.92 8.44 9.54
C GLN A 41 27.33 8.14 8.09
N ARG A 42 26.63 7.26 7.37
CA ARG A 42 27.05 6.78 6.03
C ARG A 42 25.98 6.94 4.94
N ALA A 43 24.70 6.98 5.28
CA ALA A 43 23.64 7.02 4.29
C ALA A 43 23.55 8.42 3.67
N ARG A 44 23.95 8.53 2.39
CA ARG A 44 23.89 9.80 1.64
C ARG A 44 22.49 10.45 1.68
N PRO A 45 21.36 9.71 1.52
CA PRO A 45 20.03 10.33 1.60
C PRO A 45 19.69 10.89 2.98
N TYR A 46 20.33 10.40 4.05
CA TYR A 46 20.15 10.94 5.40
C TYR A 46 21.05 12.16 5.66
N LEU A 47 22.31 12.10 5.20
CA LEU A 47 23.30 13.16 5.43
C LEU A 47 23.11 14.41 4.57
N PHE A 48 22.65 14.24 3.33
CA PHE A 48 22.60 15.30 2.32
C PHE A 48 21.17 15.67 1.93
N SER A 49 20.22 15.51 2.85
CA SER A 49 18.81 15.90 2.67
C SER A 49 18.29 16.61 3.91
N ASN A 50 17.27 17.45 3.73
CA ASN A 50 16.65 18.17 4.83
C ASN A 50 15.80 17.23 5.68
N SER A 51 15.81 17.44 7.00
CA SER A 51 14.91 16.76 7.92
C SER A 51 13.44 17.02 7.58
N LEU A 52 12.58 16.06 7.95
CA LEU A 52 11.13 16.23 7.84
C LEU A 52 10.65 17.44 8.67
N PRO A 53 9.67 18.22 8.19
CA PRO A 53 9.03 19.25 9.00
C PRO A 53 8.45 18.67 10.30
N SER A 54 8.55 19.41 11.41
CA SER A 54 8.09 18.94 12.72
C SER A 54 6.62 18.52 12.72
N SER A 55 5.75 19.22 11.97
CA SER A 55 4.33 18.86 11.84
C SER A 55 4.13 17.46 11.23
N ILE A 56 4.96 17.08 10.26
CA ILE A 56 4.92 15.75 9.65
C ILE A 56 5.39 14.68 10.63
N VAL A 57 6.44 14.96 11.41
CA VAL A 57 6.92 14.03 12.45
C VAL A 57 5.83 13.79 13.49
N MET A 58 5.19 14.85 14.00
CA MET A 58 4.12 14.73 14.99
C MET A 58 2.89 13.99 14.45
N ALA A 59 2.50 14.27 13.20
CA ALA A 59 1.42 13.54 12.54
C ALA A 59 1.76 12.05 12.39
N GLY A 60 3.01 11.73 12.02
CA GLY A 60 3.49 10.35 11.93
C GLY A 60 3.48 9.62 13.28
N MET A 61 3.91 10.29 14.36
CA MET A 61 3.83 9.74 15.72
C MET A 61 2.38 9.43 16.11
N ARG A 62 1.47 10.38 15.89
CA ARG A 62 0.05 10.16 16.18
C ARG A 62 -0.56 9.04 15.32
N ALA A 63 -0.17 8.95 14.05
CA ALA A 63 -0.63 7.87 13.18
C ALA A 63 -0.16 6.49 13.66
N LEU A 64 1.05 6.37 14.20
CA LEU A 64 1.54 5.13 14.80
C LEU A 64 0.70 4.72 16.01
N GLU A 65 0.41 5.65 16.93
CA GLU A 65 -0.46 5.39 18.09
C GLU A 65 -1.86 4.90 17.67
N LEU A 66 -2.44 5.52 16.64
CA LEU A 66 -3.75 5.12 16.10
C LEU A 66 -3.69 3.74 15.45
N VAL A 67 -2.62 3.44 14.70
CA VAL A 67 -2.45 2.14 14.06
C VAL A 67 -2.20 1.04 15.08
N GLU A 68 -1.48 1.30 16.17
CA GLU A 68 -1.34 0.31 17.27
C GLU A 68 -2.70 -0.14 17.80
N GLN A 69 -3.67 0.77 17.91
CA GLN A 69 -5.03 0.51 18.39
C GLN A 69 -6.02 0.07 17.29
N GLY A 70 -5.57 -0.03 16.04
CA GLY A 70 -6.43 -0.20 14.87
C GLY A 70 -6.77 -1.65 14.49
N ASP A 71 -6.87 -2.59 15.43
CA ASP A 71 -7.17 -4.00 15.11
C ASP A 71 -8.54 -4.18 14.45
N ASP A 72 -9.56 -3.48 14.94
CA ASP A 72 -10.91 -3.51 14.34
C ASP A 72 -10.91 -2.97 12.90
N LEU A 73 -10.17 -1.88 12.65
CA LEU A 73 -10.01 -1.34 11.30
C LEU A 73 -9.25 -2.29 10.37
N ARG A 74 -8.26 -3.04 10.90
CA ARG A 74 -7.58 -4.09 10.14
C ARG A 74 -8.54 -5.24 9.80
N ALA A 75 -9.35 -5.68 10.75
CA ALA A 75 -10.36 -6.71 10.51
C ALA A 75 -11.32 -6.27 9.40
N GLN A 76 -11.88 -5.07 9.50
CA GLN A 76 -12.78 -4.50 8.49
C GLN A 76 -12.10 -4.39 7.11
N LEU A 77 -10.82 -3.98 7.06
CA LEU A 77 -10.05 -3.94 5.82
C LEU A 77 -9.96 -5.31 5.14
N PHE A 78 -9.69 -6.37 5.90
CA PHE A 78 -9.61 -7.73 5.36
C PHE A 78 -10.98 -8.26 4.95
N GLU A 79 -12.05 -7.96 5.68
CA GLU A 79 -13.42 -8.29 5.29
C GLU A 79 -13.83 -7.61 3.98
N ASN A 80 -13.56 -6.30 3.85
CA ASN A 80 -13.81 -5.54 2.64
C ASN A 80 -13.02 -6.11 1.46
N THR A 81 -11.77 -6.51 1.70
CA THR A 81 -10.92 -7.16 0.71
C THR A 81 -11.52 -8.49 0.25
N ALA A 82 -11.93 -9.36 1.17
CA ALA A 82 -12.53 -10.64 0.84
C ALA A 82 -13.83 -10.48 0.05
N TYR A 83 -14.70 -9.56 0.47
CA TYR A 83 -15.96 -9.24 -0.23
C TYR A 83 -15.71 -8.77 -1.67
N TRP A 84 -14.81 -7.80 -1.84
CA TRP A 84 -14.48 -7.25 -3.16
C TRP A 84 -13.88 -8.29 -4.10
N ARG A 85 -12.95 -9.11 -3.60
CA ARG A 85 -12.32 -10.19 -4.37
C ARG A 85 -13.35 -11.22 -4.84
N ALA A 86 -14.19 -11.71 -3.93
CA ALA A 86 -15.22 -12.69 -4.27
C ALA A 86 -16.22 -12.14 -5.29
N GLY A 87 -16.57 -10.85 -5.20
CA GLY A 87 -17.43 -10.18 -6.18
C GLY A 87 -16.80 -10.14 -7.58
N LEU A 88 -15.54 -9.70 -7.68
CA LEU A 88 -14.82 -9.65 -8.95
C LEU A 88 -14.62 -11.05 -9.57
N GLU A 89 -14.24 -12.04 -8.78
CA GLU A 89 -14.08 -13.43 -9.23
C GLU A 89 -15.41 -14.00 -9.73
N LYS A 90 -16.52 -13.74 -9.03
CA LYS A 90 -17.88 -14.14 -9.47
C LYS A 90 -18.29 -13.49 -10.79
N LEU A 91 -17.83 -12.28 -11.06
CA LEU A 91 -18.05 -11.56 -12.32
C LEU A 91 -17.11 -12.03 -13.44
N GLY A 92 -16.18 -12.96 -13.16
CA GLY A 92 -15.28 -13.54 -14.15
C GLY A 92 -14.01 -12.72 -14.40
N PHE A 93 -13.66 -11.78 -13.52
CA PHE A 93 -12.38 -11.09 -13.60
C PHE A 93 -11.22 -11.99 -13.17
N ASP A 94 -10.12 -11.92 -13.92
CA ASP A 94 -8.87 -12.57 -13.53
C ASP A 94 -8.14 -11.72 -12.48
N LEU A 95 -7.87 -12.30 -11.31
CA LEU A 95 -7.21 -11.64 -10.20
C LEU A 95 -5.90 -12.35 -9.87
N LEU A 96 -4.88 -11.58 -9.48
CA LEU A 96 -3.73 -12.20 -8.83
C LEU A 96 -4.17 -12.84 -7.50
N PRO A 97 -3.92 -14.14 -7.25
CA PRO A 97 -4.32 -14.81 -6.01
C PRO A 97 -3.70 -14.16 -4.77
N GLY A 98 -4.44 -14.18 -3.66
CA GLY A 98 -3.94 -13.73 -2.36
C GLY A 98 -4.99 -13.00 -1.53
N GLU A 99 -4.59 -12.56 -0.35
CA GLU A 99 -5.44 -11.89 0.66
C GLU A 99 -5.11 -10.40 0.85
N HIS A 100 -4.16 -9.87 0.06
CA HIS A 100 -3.68 -8.51 0.25
C HIS A 100 -4.78 -7.48 -0.08
N PRO A 101 -4.91 -6.37 0.69
CA PRO A 101 -5.86 -5.28 0.41
C PRO A 101 -5.66 -4.52 -0.90
N ILE A 102 -4.67 -4.93 -1.70
CA ILE A 102 -4.44 -4.42 -3.05
C ILE A 102 -4.85 -5.57 -3.96
N VAL A 103 -5.92 -5.38 -4.72
CA VAL A 103 -6.53 -6.41 -5.55
C VAL A 103 -6.29 -6.04 -7.02
N PRO A 104 -5.31 -6.70 -7.68
CA PRO A 104 -5.00 -6.44 -9.08
C PRO A 104 -5.95 -7.22 -9.99
N VAL A 105 -6.66 -6.51 -10.86
CA VAL A 105 -7.48 -7.06 -11.95
C VAL A 105 -6.61 -7.14 -13.20
N MET A 106 -6.30 -8.36 -13.64
CA MET A 106 -5.38 -8.62 -14.73
C MET A 106 -6.05 -8.37 -16.09
N LEU A 107 -5.41 -7.56 -16.94
CA LEU A 107 -5.92 -7.17 -18.26
C LEU A 107 -4.97 -7.55 -19.40
N GLY A 108 -3.69 -7.79 -19.09
CA GLY A 108 -2.65 -8.17 -20.04
C GLY A 108 -2.13 -6.98 -20.87
N GLU A 109 -3.04 -6.29 -21.55
CA GLU A 109 -2.72 -5.25 -22.53
C GLU A 109 -2.82 -3.82 -21.99
N ALA A 110 -1.84 -2.99 -22.35
CA ALA A 110 -1.70 -1.62 -21.85
C ALA A 110 -2.85 -0.71 -22.30
N GLN A 111 -3.31 -0.85 -23.55
CA GLN A 111 -4.43 -0.05 -24.07
C GLN A 111 -5.72 -0.38 -23.31
N LEU A 112 -6.00 -1.67 -23.11
CA LEU A 112 -7.18 -2.12 -22.37
C LEU A 112 -7.19 -1.57 -20.92
N ALA A 113 -6.04 -1.57 -20.25
CA ALA A 113 -5.92 -1.00 -18.91
C ALA A 113 -6.17 0.52 -18.85
N GLN A 114 -5.74 1.26 -19.86
CA GLN A 114 -6.00 2.70 -19.98
C GLN A 114 -7.47 2.97 -20.26
N ASP A 115 -8.04 2.30 -21.27
CA ASP A 115 -9.43 2.49 -21.68
C ASP A 115 -10.39 2.13 -20.55
N MET A 116 -10.14 1.02 -19.85
CA MET A 116 -10.97 0.61 -18.72
C MET A 116 -10.86 1.59 -17.56
N ALA A 117 -9.67 2.11 -17.23
CA ALA A 117 -9.52 3.11 -16.18
C ALA A 117 -10.24 4.42 -16.53
N ALA A 118 -10.18 4.86 -17.79
CA ALA A 118 -10.89 6.05 -18.26
C ALA A 118 -12.42 5.88 -18.18
N LYS A 119 -12.95 4.75 -18.67
CA LYS A 119 -14.39 4.45 -18.63
C LYS A 119 -14.90 4.29 -17.20
N LEU A 120 -14.14 3.62 -16.32
CA LEU A 120 -14.51 3.51 -14.91
C LEU A 120 -14.56 4.89 -14.24
N PHE A 121 -13.66 5.80 -14.61
CA PHE A 121 -13.69 7.17 -14.10
C PHE A 121 -14.93 7.94 -14.56
N GLU A 122 -15.37 7.76 -15.81
CA GLU A 122 -16.64 8.31 -16.32
C GLU A 122 -17.86 7.79 -15.54
N GLU A 123 -17.80 6.54 -15.07
CA GLU A 123 -18.81 5.92 -14.19
C GLU A 123 -18.62 6.27 -12.69
N GLY A 124 -17.72 7.20 -12.36
CA GLY A 124 -17.48 7.66 -10.98
C GLY A 124 -16.56 6.76 -10.15
N VAL A 125 -15.92 5.76 -10.77
CA VAL A 125 -15.01 4.81 -10.10
C VAL A 125 -13.56 5.16 -10.43
N TYR A 126 -12.86 5.78 -9.48
CA TYR A 126 -11.45 6.13 -9.66
C TYR A 126 -10.53 4.93 -9.42
N VAL A 127 -9.82 4.50 -10.46
CA VAL A 127 -8.82 3.44 -10.40
C VAL A 127 -7.56 3.82 -11.18
N SER A 128 -6.45 3.15 -10.88
CA SER A 128 -5.19 3.33 -11.61
C SER A 128 -4.88 2.10 -12.46
N GLY A 129 -4.69 2.32 -13.76
CA GLY A 129 -4.10 1.34 -14.68
C GLY A 129 -2.58 1.28 -14.52
N PHE A 130 -2.04 0.07 -14.49
CA PHE A 130 -0.60 -0.21 -14.42
C PHE A 130 -0.20 -0.99 -15.66
N PHE A 131 0.79 -0.48 -16.39
CA PHE A 131 1.35 -1.06 -17.61
C PHE A 131 2.85 -0.73 -17.70
N PHE A 132 3.54 -1.21 -18.73
CA PHE A 132 4.97 -0.94 -18.94
C PHE A 132 5.24 0.58 -18.96
N PRO A 133 6.30 1.07 -18.28
CA PRO A 133 7.41 0.35 -17.64
C PRO A 133 7.17 -0.06 -16.18
N VAL A 134 6.01 0.26 -15.60
CA VAL A 134 5.73 0.01 -14.17
C VAL A 134 5.54 -1.49 -13.90
N VAL A 135 4.96 -2.21 -14.88
CA VAL A 135 4.83 -3.67 -14.85
C VAL A 135 5.31 -4.26 -16.18
N PRO A 136 5.72 -5.54 -16.23
CA PRO A 136 6.14 -6.18 -17.48
C PRO A 136 5.07 -6.09 -18.58
N ARG A 137 5.51 -6.11 -19.84
CA ARG A 137 4.60 -6.22 -20.99
C ARG A 137 3.78 -7.52 -20.89
N GLY A 138 2.53 -7.47 -21.32
CA GLY A 138 1.59 -8.60 -21.18
C GLY A 138 1.05 -8.80 -19.76
N GLN A 139 1.39 -7.93 -18.81
CA GLN A 139 0.89 -7.98 -17.43
C GLN A 139 0.23 -6.66 -17.00
N ALA A 140 -0.37 -5.93 -17.94
CA ALA A 140 -1.14 -4.76 -17.61
C ALA A 140 -2.32 -5.13 -16.71
N ARG A 141 -2.69 -4.24 -15.78
CA ARG A 141 -3.71 -4.50 -14.77
C ARG A 141 -4.32 -3.22 -14.25
N ILE A 142 -5.54 -3.29 -13.73
CA ILE A 142 -6.08 -2.25 -12.86
C ILE A 142 -5.82 -2.63 -11.42
N ARG A 143 -5.35 -1.68 -10.61
CA ARG A 143 -5.11 -1.91 -9.19
C ARG A 143 -6.21 -1.26 -8.37
N THR A 144 -7.06 -2.08 -7.78
CA THR A 144 -7.99 -1.64 -6.74
C THR A 144 -7.34 -1.76 -5.36
N GLN A 145 -7.63 -0.83 -4.46
CA GLN A 145 -7.01 -0.76 -3.14
C GLN A 145 -8.11 -0.57 -2.12
N MET A 146 -8.38 -1.60 -1.33
CA MET A 146 -9.40 -1.55 -0.31
C MET A 146 -8.90 -0.73 0.88
N ASN A 147 -9.85 -0.06 1.54
CA ASN A 147 -9.62 0.60 2.81
C ASN A 147 -10.76 0.24 3.76
N ALA A 148 -10.54 0.41 5.07
CA ALA A 148 -11.50 0.04 6.10
C ALA A 148 -12.78 0.90 6.09
N ALA A 149 -12.76 2.08 5.46
CA ALA A 149 -13.90 3.00 5.41
C ALA A 149 -14.86 2.72 4.24
N LEU A 150 -14.51 1.83 3.29
CA LEU A 150 -15.42 1.42 2.22
C LEU A 150 -16.60 0.63 2.81
N THR A 151 -17.80 0.97 2.36
CA THR A 151 -19.06 0.30 2.71
C THR A 151 -19.47 -0.67 1.59
N ARG A 152 -20.46 -1.52 1.86
CA ARG A 152 -21.01 -2.48 0.87
C ARG A 152 -22.15 -1.90 0.04
N GLU A 153 -22.70 -0.77 0.48
CA GLU A 153 -23.58 0.13 -0.26
C GLU A 153 -22.72 1.19 -0.96
#